data_AF-A0A8J7TAL2-F1
#
_entry.id   AF-A0A8J7TAL2-F1
#
_cell.length_a   1.000
_cell.length_b   1.000
_cell.length_c   1.000
_cell.angle_alpha   90.00
_cell.angle_beta   90.00
_cell.angle_gamma   90.00
#
_symmetry.space_group_name_H-M   'P 1'
#
loop_
_entity.id
_entity.type
_entity.pdbx_description
1 polymer ?
#
loop_
_entity_poly.entity_id
_entity_poly.type
_entity_poly.pdbx_seq_one_letter_code
_entity_poly.pdbx_strand_id
1 'polypeptide(L)'
;MRFFECEGLVRDNLRWLVVHMYDPFVEDRELTAFLSRHVDVVEAPKSIIDRKGFWTGKRLYHVQLREDKNVEGGYVHPPANFALGASRGYLYYRDQPIFCRSCYGFGHLEKDCGAKECTRCGSKDHARKYCRAKYCSVCGEEDHLYKNC
;
A
#
# COMPACT_ATOMS: atom_id res chain seq x y z
N MET A 1 12.51 -39.46 -9.05
CA MET A 1 11.65 -38.27 -9.19
C MET A 1 12.58 -37.06 -9.20
N ARG A 2 12.66 -36.32 -10.31
CA ARG A 2 13.53 -35.13 -10.39
C ARG A 2 12.71 -33.92 -9.96
N PHE A 3 13.16 -33.23 -8.92
CA PHE A 3 12.62 -31.94 -8.52
C PHE A 3 13.32 -30.89 -9.38
N PHE A 4 12.53 -30.06 -10.05
CA PHE A 4 13.03 -28.89 -10.77
C PHE A 4 12.61 -27.67 -9.95
N GLU A 5 13.59 -26.82 -9.63
CA GLU A 5 13.36 -25.51 -9.05
C GLU A 5 13.30 -24.52 -10.21
N CYS A 6 12.10 -24.08 -10.57
CA CYS A 6 11.89 -23.07 -11.60
C CYS A 6 12.07 -21.68 -10.99
N GLU A 7 13.24 -21.08 -11.17
CA GLU A 7 13.44 -19.65 -10.91
C GLU A 7 13.06 -18.84 -12.17
N GLY A 8 12.16 -17.87 -12.02
CA GLY A 8 11.84 -16.93 -13.10
C GLY A 8 13.07 -16.11 -13.48
N LEU A 9 13.42 -16.07 -14.76
CA LEU A 9 14.57 -15.32 -15.30
C LEU A 9 14.50 -13.80 -15.02
N VAL A 10 13.32 -13.29 -14.66
CA VAL A 10 13.09 -11.89 -14.32
C VAL A 10 12.85 -11.82 -12.82
N ARG A 11 13.68 -11.06 -12.09
CA ARG A 11 13.42 -10.71 -10.69
C ARG A 11 12.14 -9.87 -10.63
N ASP A 12 11.01 -10.52 -10.51
CA ASP A 12 9.68 -9.92 -10.68
C ASP A 12 9.17 -9.18 -9.45
N ASN A 13 9.99 -9.04 -8.41
CA ASN A 13 9.63 -8.31 -7.20
C ASN A 13 10.01 -6.83 -7.22
N LEU A 14 10.87 -6.38 -8.12
CA LEU A 14 11.21 -4.94 -8.23
C LEU A 14 10.14 -4.19 -9.03
N ARG A 15 9.65 -3.07 -8.48
CA ARG A 15 8.55 -2.28 -9.02
C ARG A 15 8.80 -0.78 -8.88
N TRP A 16 8.33 -0.05 -9.88
CA TRP A 16 8.17 1.39 -9.81
C TRP A 16 6.73 1.72 -9.39
N LEU A 17 6.57 2.24 -8.18
CA LEU A 17 5.30 2.73 -7.64
C LEU A 17 5.16 4.21 -7.95
N VAL A 18 4.02 4.59 -8.52
CA VAL A 18 3.59 5.99 -8.54
C VAL A 18 2.63 6.21 -7.40
N VAL A 19 2.97 7.14 -6.50
CA VAL A 19 2.19 7.47 -5.30
C VAL A 19 1.70 8.90 -5.41
N HIS A 20 0.42 9.11 -5.14
CA HIS A 20 -0.22 10.42 -5.12
C HIS A 20 -0.90 10.65 -3.77
N MET A 21 -0.65 11.82 -3.17
CA MET A 21 -1.39 12.30 -2.01
C MET A 21 -2.25 13.49 -2.43
N TYR A 22 -3.51 13.52 -1.99
CA TYR A 22 -4.38 14.68 -2.23
C TYR A 22 -3.93 15.91 -1.44
N ASP A 23 -3.28 15.70 -0.30
CA ASP A 23 -2.58 16.73 0.44
C ASP A 23 -1.11 16.76 0.00
N PRO A 24 -0.66 17.83 -0.69
CA PRO A 24 0.71 17.92 -1.20
C PRO A 24 1.75 18.11 -0.09
N PHE A 25 1.35 18.49 1.13
CA PHE A 25 2.27 18.80 2.23
C PHE A 25 2.70 17.58 3.04
N VAL A 26 2.10 16.41 2.80
CA VAL A 26 2.55 15.15 3.42
C VAL A 26 4.01 14.91 3.03
N GLU A 27 4.87 14.70 4.02
CA GLU A 27 6.31 14.59 3.79
C GLU A 27 6.69 13.21 3.22
N ASP A 28 7.79 13.19 2.46
CA ASP A 28 8.34 11.96 1.89
C ASP A 28 8.77 10.98 2.97
N ARG A 29 9.21 11.49 4.13
CA ARG A 29 9.57 10.68 5.30
C ARG A 29 8.38 9.86 5.81
N GLU A 30 7.22 10.49 5.93
CA GLU A 30 5.99 9.84 6.43
C GLU A 30 5.46 8.81 5.43
N LEU A 31 5.47 9.15 4.15
CA LEU A 31 5.10 8.23 3.07
C LEU A 31 6.04 7.04 2.99
N THR A 32 7.35 7.28 3.11
CA THR A 32 8.35 6.20 3.12
C THR A 32 8.14 5.29 4.32
N ALA A 33 7.95 5.84 5.52
CA ALA A 33 7.68 5.05 6.72
C ALA A 33 6.41 4.19 6.58
N PHE A 34 5.35 4.74 5.98
CA PHE A 34 4.15 3.98 5.66
C PHE A 34 4.40 2.85 4.64
N LEU A 35 5.04 3.15 3.51
CA LEU A 35 5.31 2.16 2.46
C LEU A 35 6.22 1.03 2.96
N SER A 36 7.20 1.36 3.80
CA SER A 36 8.12 0.41 4.42
C SER A 36 7.43 -0.67 5.28
N ARG A 37 6.16 -0.50 5.63
CA ARG A 37 5.37 -1.56 6.29
C ARG A 37 5.00 -2.70 5.34
N HIS A 38 4.90 -2.41 4.05
CA HIS A 38 4.38 -3.34 3.05
C HIS A 38 5.46 -3.81 2.07
N VAL A 39 6.40 -2.92 1.72
CA VAL A 39 7.43 -3.14 0.70
C VAL A 39 8.77 -2.62 1.19
N ASP A 40 9.85 -3.06 0.54
CA ASP A 40 11.19 -2.56 0.86
C ASP A 40 11.56 -1.44 -0.13
N VAL A 41 11.72 -0.22 0.39
CA VAL A 41 12.04 0.96 -0.43
C VAL A 41 13.53 0.95 -0.77
N VAL A 42 13.85 0.91 -2.07
CA VAL A 42 15.23 0.73 -2.56
C VAL A 42 16.01 2.05 -2.59
N GLU A 43 15.36 3.15 -2.97
CA GLU A 43 15.97 4.48 -3.04
C GLU A 43 14.98 5.57 -2.61
N ALA A 44 15.52 6.77 -2.37
CA ALA A 44 14.70 7.94 -2.05
C ALA A 44 13.71 8.27 -3.18
N PRO A 45 12.48 8.72 -2.85
CA PRO A 45 11.47 9.03 -3.84
C PRO A 45 11.87 10.19 -4.74
N LYS A 46 11.38 10.15 -5.98
CA LYS A 46 11.59 11.20 -6.98
C LYS A 46 10.27 11.90 -7.26
N SER A 47 10.23 13.23 -7.15
CA SER A 47 9.07 14.02 -7.55
C SER A 47 8.84 13.92 -9.05
N ILE A 48 7.61 13.62 -9.46
CA ILE A 48 7.25 13.60 -10.87
C ILE A 48 6.92 15.02 -11.30
N ILE A 49 7.78 15.57 -12.15
CA ILE A 49 7.66 16.91 -12.70
C ILE A 49 7.03 16.84 -14.10
N ASP A 50 6.12 17.77 -14.41
CA ASP A 50 5.52 17.86 -15.73
C ASP A 50 6.48 18.49 -16.75
N ARG A 51 6.05 18.57 -18.01
CA ARG A 51 6.85 19.17 -19.10
C ARG A 51 7.20 20.65 -18.87
N LYS A 52 6.42 21.36 -18.06
CA LYS A 52 6.59 22.78 -17.76
C LYS A 52 7.45 23.04 -16.51
N GLY A 53 7.90 21.98 -15.82
CA GLY A 53 8.71 22.11 -14.61
C GLY A 53 7.91 22.15 -13.31
N PHE A 54 6.59 21.93 -13.35
CA PHE A 54 5.76 21.92 -12.16
C PHE A 54 5.62 20.52 -11.56
N TRP A 55 5.62 20.43 -10.24
CA TRP A 55 5.36 19.18 -9.55
C TRP A 55 3.92 18.75 -9.73
N THR A 56 3.71 17.49 -10.13
CA THR A 56 2.39 16.92 -10.40
C THR A 56 1.64 16.44 -9.16
N GLY A 57 2.20 16.62 -7.96
CA GLY A 57 1.69 16.03 -6.71
C GLY A 57 2.00 14.53 -6.58
N LYS A 58 2.68 13.94 -7.57
CA LYS A 58 3.03 12.51 -7.61
C LYS A 58 4.51 12.30 -7.29
N ARG A 59 4.78 11.15 -6.70
CA ARG A 59 6.12 10.67 -6.34
C ARG A 59 6.35 9.31 -6.96
N LEU A 60 7.56 9.09 -7.44
CA LEU A 60 8.00 7.83 -7.99
C LEU A 60 8.89 7.14 -6.96
N TYR A 61 8.50 5.94 -6.54
CA TYR A 61 9.23 5.09 -5.62
C TYR A 61 9.73 3.84 -6.34
N HIS A 62 10.99 3.49 -6.13
CA HIS A 62 11.52 2.19 -6.52
C HIS A 62 11.48 1.27 -5.30
N VAL A 63 10.77 0.16 -5.41
CA VAL A 63 10.57 -0.76 -4.29
C VAL A 63 10.77 -2.21 -4.70
N GLN A 64 11.04 -3.04 -3.70
CA GLN A 64 11.02 -4.48 -3.79
C GLN A 64 9.81 -5.02 -3.02
N LEU A 65 8.96 -5.80 -3.69
CA LEU A 65 7.85 -6.51 -3.08
C LEU A 65 8.40 -7.67 -2.24
N ARG A 66 7.78 -7.88 -1.07
CA ARG A 66 8.11 -9.01 -0.19
C ARG A 66 7.41 -10.26 -0.69
N GLU A 67 8.08 -11.40 -0.55
CA GLU A 67 7.51 -12.69 -0.93
C GLU A 67 6.64 -13.24 0.20
N ASP A 68 5.46 -13.72 -0.16
CA ASP A 68 4.58 -14.48 0.74
C ASP A 68 3.90 -15.60 -0.04
N LYS A 69 4.27 -16.84 0.32
CA LYS A 69 3.79 -18.07 -0.33
C LYS A 69 2.28 -18.30 -0.13
N ASN A 70 1.67 -17.61 0.83
CA ASN A 70 0.24 -17.73 1.13
C ASN A 70 -0.63 -16.77 0.30
N VAL A 71 -0.02 -15.79 -0.37
CA VAL A 71 -0.73 -14.81 -1.19
C VAL A 71 -0.76 -15.27 -2.65
N GLU A 72 -1.92 -15.15 -3.29
CA GLU A 72 -2.05 -15.43 -4.73
C GLU A 72 -1.12 -14.50 -5.52
N GLY A 73 -0.24 -15.07 -6.35
CA GLY A 73 0.83 -14.35 -7.04
C GLY A 73 2.16 -14.25 -6.27
N GLY A 74 2.21 -14.76 -5.03
CA GLY A 74 3.46 -14.96 -4.28
C GLY A 74 4.09 -13.70 -3.66
N TYR A 75 3.45 -12.53 -3.82
CA TYR A 75 3.98 -11.26 -3.34
C TYR A 75 2.99 -10.52 -2.44
N VAL A 76 3.53 -9.84 -1.43
CA VAL A 76 2.78 -8.87 -0.61
C VAL A 76 2.70 -7.56 -1.37
N HIS A 77 1.48 -7.12 -1.66
CA HIS A 77 1.21 -5.91 -2.41
C HIS A 77 0.83 -4.75 -1.46
N PRO A 78 1.37 -3.53 -1.66
CA PRO A 78 0.97 -2.37 -0.87
C PRO A 78 -0.46 -1.93 -1.23
N PRO A 79 -1.23 -1.36 -0.29
CA PRO A 79 -2.62 -1.01 -0.52
C PRO A 79 -2.76 0.06 -1.61
N ALA A 80 -3.59 -0.21 -2.62
CA ALA A 80 -3.81 0.69 -3.75
C ALA A 80 -4.40 2.06 -3.35
N ASN A 81 -5.27 2.06 -2.34
CA ASN A 81 -5.81 3.27 -1.71
C ASN A 81 -5.51 3.24 -0.23
N PHE A 82 -5.06 4.36 0.32
CA PHE A 82 -4.67 4.46 1.72
C PHE A 82 -4.94 5.87 2.27
N ALA A 83 -4.71 6.04 3.58
CA ALA A 83 -4.82 7.32 4.24
C ALA A 83 -3.74 7.46 5.32
N LEU A 84 -3.12 8.63 5.37
CA LEU A 84 -2.21 9.07 6.43
C LEU A 84 -2.91 10.19 7.20
N GLY A 85 -3.33 9.90 8.44
CA GLY A 85 -4.19 10.79 9.21
C GLY A 85 -5.50 11.09 8.48
N ALA A 86 -5.74 12.38 8.21
CA ALA A 86 -6.89 12.85 7.43
C ALA A 86 -6.63 12.85 5.91
N SER A 87 -5.37 12.76 5.50
CA SER A 87 -4.93 12.92 4.12
C SER A 87 -5.01 11.58 3.39
N ARG A 88 -5.80 11.53 2.31
CA ARG A 88 -5.96 10.32 1.49
C ARG A 88 -4.93 10.28 0.36
N GLY A 89 -4.58 9.07 -0.05
CA GLY A 89 -3.68 8.82 -1.15
C GLY A 89 -4.03 7.56 -1.91
N TYR A 90 -3.44 7.44 -3.10
CA TYR A 90 -3.49 6.23 -3.89
C TYR A 90 -2.14 5.95 -4.51
N LEU A 91 -1.90 4.68 -4.85
CA LEU A 91 -0.72 4.23 -5.56
C LEU A 91 -1.11 3.28 -6.69
N TYR A 92 -0.26 3.22 -7.70
CA TYR A 92 -0.38 2.28 -8.79
C TYR A 92 0.98 1.90 -9.35
N TYR A 93 1.04 0.70 -9.93
CA TYR A 93 2.23 0.15 -10.56
C TYR A 93 1.82 -0.92 -11.57
N ARG A 94 2.79 -1.35 -12.39
CA ARG A 94 2.59 -2.39 -13.38
C ARG A 94 2.25 -3.72 -12.69
N ASP A 95 1.32 -4.47 -13.27
CA ASP A 95 0.91 -5.80 -12.78
C ASP A 95 0.36 -5.77 -11.35
N GLN A 96 -0.21 -4.62 -10.93
CA GLN A 96 -0.93 -4.52 -9.67
C GLN A 96 -2.17 -5.42 -9.73
N PRO A 97 -2.35 -6.34 -8.77
CA PRO A 97 -3.48 -7.25 -8.79
C PRO A 97 -4.80 -6.50 -8.63
N ILE A 98 -5.88 -7.14 -9.12
CA ILE A 98 -7.24 -6.64 -8.89
C ILE A 98 -7.48 -6.50 -7.39
N PHE A 99 -8.11 -5.41 -7.00
CA PHE A 99 -8.41 -5.13 -5.61
C PHE A 99 -9.84 -4.60 -5.45
N CYS A 100 -10.41 -4.88 -4.29
CA CYS A 100 -11.74 -4.43 -3.93
C CYS A 100 -11.68 -3.00 -3.39
N ARG A 101 -12.49 -2.10 -3.93
CA ARG A 101 -12.52 -0.68 -3.50
C ARG A 101 -13.21 -0.46 -2.16
N SER A 102 -13.98 -1.44 -1.67
CA SER A 102 -14.70 -1.35 -0.40
C SER A 102 -13.85 -1.84 0.78
N CYS A 103 -13.17 -2.98 0.63
CA CYS A 103 -12.35 -3.58 1.69
C CYS A 103 -10.83 -3.37 1.53
N TYR A 104 -10.38 -2.92 0.35
CA TYR A 104 -8.98 -2.76 -0.05
C TYR A 104 -8.14 -4.06 -0.11
N GLY A 105 -8.80 -5.22 -0.03
CA GLY A 105 -8.16 -6.53 -0.23
C GLY A 105 -7.94 -6.84 -1.72
N PHE A 106 -6.99 -7.74 -1.99
CA PHE A 106 -6.66 -8.20 -3.34
C PHE A 106 -7.46 -9.45 -3.74
N GLY A 107 -7.50 -9.76 -5.05
CA GLY A 107 -8.06 -11.01 -5.59
C GLY A 107 -9.56 -11.01 -5.88
N HIS A 108 -10.29 -9.91 -5.62
CA HIS A 108 -11.73 -9.83 -5.89
C HIS A 108 -12.20 -8.40 -6.19
N LEU A 109 -13.38 -8.28 -6.80
CA LEU A 109 -14.05 -7.00 -7.07
C LEU A 109 -15.06 -6.65 -5.97
N GLU A 110 -15.46 -5.38 -5.91
CA GLU A 110 -16.46 -4.89 -4.97
C GLU A 110 -17.80 -5.64 -5.04
N LYS A 111 -18.19 -6.10 -6.24
CA LYS A 111 -19.42 -6.90 -6.43
C LYS A 111 -19.39 -8.24 -5.71
N ASP A 112 -18.20 -8.81 -5.56
CA ASP A 112 -17.95 -10.12 -4.95
C ASP A 112 -17.45 -9.97 -3.50
N CYS A 113 -17.47 -8.75 -2.97
CA CYS A 113 -16.95 -8.44 -1.65
C CYS A 113 -17.88 -8.96 -0.56
N GLY A 114 -17.49 -10.07 0.08
CA GLY A 114 -18.16 -10.62 1.27
C GLY A 114 -17.70 -9.98 2.58
N ALA A 115 -16.97 -8.86 2.57
CA ALA A 115 -16.32 -8.31 3.75
C ALA A 115 -17.34 -7.88 4.81
N LYS A 116 -17.48 -8.70 5.86
CA LYS A 116 -18.19 -8.37 7.11
C LYS A 116 -17.25 -7.88 8.20
N GLU A 117 -15.95 -7.90 7.93
CA GLU A 117 -14.89 -7.52 8.86
C GLU A 117 -14.59 -6.02 8.76
N CYS A 118 -14.28 -5.43 9.90
CA CYS A 118 -13.87 -4.05 10.00
C CYS A 118 -12.50 -3.85 9.32
N THR A 119 -12.44 -3.09 8.23
CA THR A 119 -11.19 -2.79 7.50
C THR A 119 -10.14 -2.03 8.31
N ARG A 120 -10.50 -1.58 9.53
CA ARG A 120 -9.60 -0.88 10.44
C ARG A 120 -8.90 -1.87 11.39
N CYS A 121 -9.61 -2.83 11.96
CA CYS A 121 -9.05 -3.74 12.99
C CYS A 121 -9.23 -5.23 12.71
N GLY A 122 -9.86 -5.62 11.60
CA GLY A 122 -10.14 -7.01 11.24
C GLY A 122 -11.30 -7.67 12.01
N SER A 123 -11.87 -7.03 13.04
CA SER A 123 -12.98 -7.62 13.82
C SER A 123 -14.28 -7.72 13.01
N LYS A 124 -15.00 -8.84 13.17
CA LYS A 124 -16.35 -9.08 12.63
C LYS A 124 -17.47 -8.46 13.46
N ASP A 125 -17.14 -7.94 14.64
CA ASP A 125 -18.14 -7.58 15.66
C ASP A 125 -18.77 -6.21 15.40
N HIS A 126 -18.14 -5.38 14.55
CA HIS A 126 -18.60 -4.02 14.32
C HIS A 126 -18.29 -3.52 12.90
N ALA A 127 -19.13 -2.60 12.43
CA ALA A 127 -18.84 -1.83 11.22
C ALA A 127 -17.71 -0.82 11.48
N ARG A 128 -16.92 -0.50 10.44
CA ARG A 128 -15.78 0.45 10.50
C ARG A 128 -16.09 1.75 11.23
N LYS A 129 -17.30 2.29 11.08
CA LYS A 129 -17.77 3.53 11.74
C LYS A 129 -17.71 3.46 13.27
N TYR A 130 -17.89 2.27 13.84
CA TYR A 130 -17.90 2.02 15.29
C TYR A 130 -16.57 1.47 15.81
N CYS A 131 -15.55 1.38 14.95
CA CYS A 131 -14.24 0.87 15.32
C CYS A 131 -13.51 1.84 16.24
N ARG A 132 -13.20 1.37 17.46
CA ARG A 132 -12.45 2.11 18.47
C ARG A 132 -10.93 1.87 18.42
N ALA A 133 -10.46 0.93 17.59
CA ALA A 133 -9.04 0.69 17.41
C ALA A 133 -8.37 1.98 16.88
N LYS A 134 -7.35 2.42 17.61
CA LYS A 134 -6.53 3.59 17.29
C LYS A 134 -5.13 3.06 17.03
N TYR A 135 -4.74 2.99 15.77
CA TYR A 135 -3.36 2.75 15.39
C TYR A 135 -2.88 3.93 14.56
N CYS A 136 -1.58 4.18 14.62
CA CYS A 136 -0.94 5.17 13.79
C CYS A 136 -1.00 4.74 12.32
N SER A 137 -1.45 5.64 11.44
CA SER A 137 -1.52 5.35 10.01
C SER A 137 -0.15 5.26 9.35
N VAL A 138 0.88 5.87 9.93
CA VAL A 138 2.26 5.81 9.41
C VAL A 138 2.94 4.54 9.89
N CYS A 139 3.22 4.39 11.19
CA CYS A 139 4.00 3.26 11.72
C CYS A 139 3.16 1.99 12.00
N GLY A 140 1.85 2.14 12.27
CA GLY A 140 0.97 1.00 12.58
C GLY A 140 0.83 0.66 14.07
N GLU A 141 1.54 1.36 14.95
CA GLU A 141 1.49 1.14 16.40
C GLU A 141 0.16 1.59 17.02
N GLU A 142 -0.29 0.90 18.07
CA GLU A 142 -1.54 1.21 18.79
C GLU A 142 -1.40 2.30 19.86
N ASP A 143 -0.17 2.65 20.21
CA ASP A 143 0.14 3.59 21.31
C ASP A 143 -0.25 5.05 20.98
N HIS A 144 -0.15 5.44 19.71
CA HIS A 144 -0.39 6.82 19.28
C HIS A 144 -1.14 6.93 17.96
N LEU A 145 -1.67 8.14 17.70
CA LEU A 145 -2.27 8.53 16.43
C LEU A 145 -1.25 9.27 15.57
N TYR A 146 -1.51 9.36 14.26
CA TYR A 146 -0.69 10.07 13.27
C TYR A 146 -0.14 11.44 13.73
N LYS A 147 -0.96 12.24 14.43
CA LYS A 147 -0.56 13.57 14.93
C LYS A 147 0.61 13.55 15.91
N ASN A 148 0.82 12.41 16.58
CA ASN A 148 1.81 12.22 17.63
C ASN A 148 2.88 11.18 17.21
N CYS A 149 3.01 10.92 15.90
CA CYS A 149 3.96 9.96 15.33
C CYS A 149 5.33 10.60 15.09
#